data_AF-A0A426CL15-F1
#
_entry.id   AF-A0A426CL15-F1
#
_cell.length_a   1.000
_cell.length_b   1.000
_cell.length_c   1.000
_cell.angle_alpha   90.00
_cell.angle_beta   90.00
_cell.angle_gamma   90.00
#
_symmetry.space_group_name_H-M   'P 1'
#
loop_
_entity.id
_entity.type
_entity.pdbx_description
1 polymer ?
#
loop_
_entity_poly.entity_id
_entity_poly.type
_entity_poly.pdbx_seq_one_letter_code
_entity_poly.pdbx_strand_id
1 'polypeptide(L)'
;MNTKSKNNYGSLLLRVLPILVLALSVSTPAGAYTAWTNSGRGDWSDPGNWSNGVPGPAEDNVNLTMGTAVMTNQIVTTLVVKDSVCLGVSGGLELHNSTLTAYGLHTFNGGSITLYAGSVLDTDILQVSEYGGGTFSLLESSTLHASDYFQQNQEGILTLDLTGWRGSTAALITADSTLLNGGTLNLLSLENLQQDDRLVLIDSNTFNVGHWQTLKVGGVEQTLSEIADGMWRFAYDGGLYELDYNYGGNDITLSALIVPRSAPSVPEPATYAALAGLAMLAWAIIRRSRGA
;
A
#
# COMPACT_ATOMS: atom_id res chain seq x y z
N MET A 1 -18.27 -74.70 -39.11
CA MET A 1 -17.81 -73.68 -40.07
C MET A 1 -17.95 -72.33 -39.36
N ASN A 2 -16.88 -71.83 -38.73
CA ASN A 2 -16.94 -70.63 -37.88
C ASN A 2 -16.44 -69.41 -38.67
N THR A 3 -17.35 -68.48 -38.95
CA THR A 3 -17.05 -67.19 -39.57
C THR A 3 -16.53 -66.23 -38.50
N LYS A 4 -15.23 -65.92 -38.53
CA LYS A 4 -14.65 -64.88 -37.67
C LYS A 4 -15.21 -63.52 -38.09
N SER A 5 -15.97 -62.88 -37.20
CA SER A 5 -16.40 -61.49 -37.33
C SER A 5 -15.17 -60.58 -37.43
N LYS A 6 -14.95 -59.95 -38.58
CA LYS A 6 -13.97 -58.88 -38.74
C LYS A 6 -14.53 -57.62 -38.08
N ASN A 7 -14.15 -57.42 -36.82
CA ASN A 7 -14.53 -56.25 -36.06
C ASN A 7 -13.82 -55.01 -36.65
N ASN A 8 -14.56 -54.22 -37.45
CA ASN A 8 -14.09 -52.99 -38.08
C ASN A 8 -13.81 -51.84 -37.09
N TYR A 9 -14.02 -52.06 -35.79
CA TYR A 9 -13.82 -51.07 -34.72
C TYR A 9 -12.37 -50.59 -34.60
N GLY A 10 -11.39 -51.42 -34.96
CA GLY A 10 -9.97 -51.02 -34.92
C GLY A 10 -9.60 -49.90 -35.90
N SER A 11 -10.24 -49.87 -37.08
CA SER A 11 -9.99 -48.81 -38.09
C SER A 11 -10.62 -47.47 -37.73
N LEU A 12 -11.68 -47.47 -36.91
CA LEU A 12 -12.41 -46.26 -36.54
C LEU A 12 -11.70 -45.55 -35.39
N LEU A 13 -11.24 -46.31 -34.40
CA LEU A 13 -10.42 -45.80 -33.29
C LEU A 13 -9.11 -45.18 -33.76
N LEU A 14 -8.43 -45.79 -34.75
CA LEU A 14 -7.18 -45.26 -35.33
C LEU A 14 -7.37 -43.96 -36.12
N ARG A 15 -8.58 -43.66 -36.61
CA ARG A 15 -8.87 -42.43 -37.37
C ARG A 15 -9.35 -41.29 -36.49
N VAL A 16 -9.97 -41.60 -35.36
CA VAL A 16 -10.49 -40.59 -34.41
C VAL A 16 -9.37 -40.12 -33.47
N LEU A 17 -8.42 -40.99 -33.10
CA LEU A 17 -7.33 -40.65 -32.19
C LEU A 17 -6.48 -39.44 -32.63
N PRO A 18 -6.05 -39.31 -33.91
CA PRO A 18 -5.26 -38.16 -34.35
C PRO A 18 -6.06 -36.86 -34.31
N ILE A 19 -7.36 -36.91 -34.62
CA ILE A 19 -8.25 -35.73 -34.58
C ILE A 19 -8.49 -35.30 -33.13
N LEU A 20 -8.65 -36.26 -32.21
CA LEU A 20 -8.78 -36.00 -30.78
C LEU A 20 -7.48 -35.41 -30.21
N VAL A 21 -6.31 -35.94 -30.59
CA VAL A 21 -5.01 -35.39 -30.20
C VAL A 21 -4.82 -33.99 -30.79
N LEU A 22 -5.23 -33.74 -32.04
CA LEU A 22 -5.17 -32.40 -32.65
C LEU A 22 -6.13 -31.40 -31.99
N ALA A 23 -7.33 -31.86 -31.59
CA ALA A 23 -8.31 -31.04 -30.87
C ALA A 23 -7.92 -30.79 -29.40
N LEU A 24 -7.19 -31.72 -28.78
CA LEU A 24 -6.64 -31.57 -27.42
C LEU A 24 -5.29 -30.83 -27.40
N SER A 25 -4.63 -30.68 -28.55
CA SER A 25 -3.42 -29.85 -28.71
C SER A 25 -3.72 -28.42 -29.14
N VAL A 26 -5.01 -28.02 -29.13
CA VAL A 26 -5.38 -26.61 -29.02
C VAL A 26 -5.00 -26.17 -27.61
N SER A 27 -3.70 -25.96 -27.41
CA SER A 27 -3.12 -25.36 -26.23
C SER A 27 -3.91 -24.10 -25.92
N THR A 28 -4.33 -23.95 -24.67
CA THR A 28 -4.69 -22.64 -24.12
C THR A 28 -3.69 -21.63 -24.66
N PRO A 29 -4.13 -20.53 -25.31
CA PRO A 29 -3.22 -19.57 -25.90
C PRO A 29 -2.24 -19.16 -24.79
N ALA A 30 -0.97 -19.49 -24.97
CA ALA A 30 0.05 -19.02 -24.03
C ALA A 30 -0.05 -17.49 -24.07
N GLY A 31 -0.24 -16.88 -22.89
CA GLY A 31 -0.31 -15.45 -22.73
C GLY A 31 0.72 -14.74 -23.58
N ALA A 32 0.31 -13.81 -24.44
CA ALA A 32 1.26 -13.14 -25.30
C ALA A 32 2.22 -12.35 -24.40
N TYR A 33 3.52 -12.60 -24.53
CA TYR A 33 4.52 -11.83 -23.81
C TYR A 33 4.67 -10.47 -24.48
N THR A 34 4.56 -9.39 -23.73
CA THR A 34 4.85 -8.04 -24.20
C THR A 34 5.65 -7.28 -23.15
N ALA A 35 6.65 -6.54 -23.60
CA ALA A 35 7.53 -5.78 -22.73
C ALA A 35 7.40 -4.29 -23.01
N TRP A 36 7.51 -3.48 -21.96
CA TRP A 36 7.62 -2.04 -22.09
C TRP A 36 8.97 -1.66 -22.69
N THR A 37 8.95 -0.91 -23.78
CA THR A 37 10.14 -0.52 -24.54
C THR A 37 10.52 0.94 -24.39
N ASN A 38 9.64 1.76 -23.81
CA ASN A 38 9.90 3.18 -23.62
C ASN A 38 10.80 3.40 -22.40
N SER A 39 12.01 3.91 -22.61
CA SER A 39 12.97 4.19 -21.53
C SER A 39 12.60 5.38 -20.65
N GLY A 40 11.65 6.22 -21.10
CA GLY A 40 11.11 7.34 -20.35
C GLY A 40 9.73 7.05 -19.77
N ARG A 41 8.98 8.12 -19.49
CA ARG A 41 7.58 8.03 -19.08
C ARG A 41 6.68 8.00 -20.31
N GLY A 42 5.73 7.07 -20.38
CA GLY A 42 4.85 6.90 -21.55
C GLY A 42 3.46 6.39 -21.19
N ASP A 43 2.50 6.61 -22.09
CA ASP A 43 1.12 6.14 -21.95
C ASP A 43 1.05 4.62 -22.15
N TRP A 44 0.45 3.92 -21.17
CA TRP A 44 0.19 2.48 -21.21
C TRP A 44 -0.55 2.04 -22.48
N SER A 45 -1.47 2.86 -22.97
CA SER A 45 -2.33 2.53 -24.12
C SER A 45 -1.67 2.74 -25.48
N ASP A 46 -0.47 3.33 -25.53
CA ASP A 46 0.23 3.55 -26.80
C ASP A 46 0.97 2.26 -27.22
N PRO A 47 0.56 1.59 -28.33
CA PRO A 47 1.22 0.38 -28.80
C PRO A 47 2.70 0.59 -29.16
N GLY A 48 3.13 1.82 -29.42
CA GLY A 48 4.54 2.15 -29.67
C GLY A 48 5.44 1.96 -28.45
N ASN A 49 4.87 1.92 -27.25
CA ASN A 49 5.60 1.68 -26.00
C ASN A 49 5.75 0.19 -25.66
N TRP A 50 5.24 -0.71 -26.52
CA TRP A 50 5.20 -2.14 -26.27
C TRP A 50 5.87 -2.95 -27.36
N SER A 51 6.56 -4.03 -26.98
CA SER A 51 7.26 -4.89 -27.95
C SER A 51 6.32 -5.70 -28.84
N ASN A 52 5.17 -6.12 -28.31
CA ASN A 52 4.23 -7.01 -29.01
C ASN A 52 2.78 -6.47 -28.95
N GLY A 53 2.63 -5.15 -28.92
CA GLY A 53 1.33 -4.50 -28.75
C GLY A 53 0.94 -4.30 -27.29
N VAL A 54 -0.11 -3.50 -27.09
CA VAL A 54 -0.63 -3.16 -25.76
C VAL A 54 -1.17 -4.43 -25.09
N PRO A 55 -0.80 -4.71 -23.83
CA PRO A 55 -1.37 -5.81 -23.06
C PRO A 55 -2.89 -5.72 -23.07
N GLY A 56 -3.54 -6.78 -23.52
CA GLY A 56 -5.00 -6.85 -23.58
C GLY A 56 -5.61 -7.29 -22.24
N PRO A 57 -6.94 -7.48 -22.20
CA PRO A 57 -7.64 -8.13 -21.09
C PRO A 57 -7.45 -9.66 -21.07
N ALA A 58 -6.63 -10.22 -21.96
CA ALA A 58 -6.26 -11.63 -21.96
C ALA A 58 -5.08 -11.85 -21.01
N GLU A 59 -4.78 -13.11 -20.67
CA GLU A 59 -3.69 -13.54 -19.79
C GLU A 59 -2.27 -13.19 -20.29
N ASP A 60 -1.99 -11.94 -20.68
CA ASP A 60 -0.72 -11.51 -21.26
C ASP A 60 0.36 -11.40 -20.18
N ASN A 61 1.58 -11.84 -20.52
CA ASN A 61 2.74 -11.70 -19.65
C ASN A 61 3.37 -10.33 -19.90
N VAL A 62 3.38 -9.47 -18.88
CA VAL A 62 3.86 -8.09 -18.98
C VAL A 62 5.15 -7.89 -18.23
N ASN A 63 6.14 -7.30 -18.90
CA ASN A 63 7.42 -6.96 -18.29
C ASN A 63 7.72 -5.46 -18.37
N LEU A 64 7.89 -4.81 -17.20
CA LEU A 64 8.26 -3.39 -17.09
C LEU A 64 9.68 -3.28 -16.54
N THR A 65 10.68 -3.34 -17.43
CA THR A 65 12.12 -3.36 -17.04
C THR A 65 12.78 -1.98 -17.00
N MET A 66 12.14 -0.96 -17.58
CA MET A 66 12.69 0.39 -17.72
C MET A 66 11.58 1.42 -17.85
N GLY A 67 11.93 2.70 -17.74
CA GLY A 67 11.00 3.81 -17.92
C GLY A 67 9.84 3.79 -16.92
N THR A 68 8.74 4.43 -17.26
CA THR A 68 7.53 4.48 -16.43
C THR A 68 6.29 4.36 -17.31
N ALA A 69 5.53 3.29 -17.12
CA ALA A 69 4.26 3.08 -17.78
C ALA A 69 3.15 3.80 -17.01
N VAL A 70 2.38 4.64 -17.70
CA VAL A 70 1.34 5.47 -17.09
C VAL A 70 -0.02 5.02 -17.59
N MET A 71 -0.84 4.49 -16.69
CA MET A 71 -2.21 4.09 -16.96
C MET A 71 -3.16 5.19 -16.47
N THR A 72 -4.05 5.67 -17.34
CA THR A 72 -4.95 6.79 -17.01
C THR A 72 -6.38 6.52 -17.45
N ASN A 73 -7.32 6.51 -16.50
CA ASN A 73 -8.73 6.18 -16.72
C ASN A 73 -8.95 4.83 -17.43
N GLN A 74 -8.14 3.81 -17.11
CA GLN A 74 -8.26 2.48 -17.72
C GLN A 74 -8.68 1.43 -16.68
N ILE A 75 -9.32 0.38 -17.18
CA ILE A 75 -9.60 -0.84 -16.41
C ILE A 75 -8.96 -1.98 -17.18
N VAL A 76 -7.92 -2.58 -16.61
CA VAL A 76 -7.18 -3.70 -17.18
C VAL A 76 -7.33 -4.89 -16.25
N THR A 77 -8.11 -5.88 -16.67
CA THR A 77 -8.68 -6.90 -15.77
C THR A 77 -7.84 -8.16 -15.61
N THR A 78 -6.85 -8.42 -16.47
CA THR A 78 -6.07 -9.65 -16.35
C THR A 78 -4.72 -9.46 -17.00
N LEU A 79 -3.67 -9.39 -16.18
CA LEU A 79 -2.32 -9.74 -16.60
C LEU A 79 -1.98 -11.01 -15.84
N VAL A 80 -1.88 -12.16 -16.51
CA VAL A 80 -1.33 -13.34 -15.84
C VAL A 80 0.17 -13.27 -16.03
N VAL A 81 0.87 -13.04 -14.94
CA VAL A 81 2.30 -13.15 -14.95
C VAL A 81 2.67 -14.56 -14.51
N LYS A 82 2.73 -15.47 -15.49
CA LYS A 82 3.21 -16.83 -15.22
C LYS A 82 4.74 -16.79 -15.18
N ASP A 83 5.31 -17.31 -14.11
CA ASP A 83 6.75 -17.47 -13.89
C ASP A 83 7.56 -16.15 -13.85
N SER A 84 7.78 -15.62 -12.64
CA SER A 84 8.84 -14.65 -12.27
C SER A 84 8.91 -13.31 -13.02
N VAL A 85 7.99 -12.98 -13.92
CA VAL A 85 8.01 -11.66 -14.56
C VAL A 85 7.47 -10.63 -13.56
N CYS A 86 8.21 -9.58 -13.25
CA CYS A 86 7.76 -8.60 -12.26
C CYS A 86 7.25 -7.35 -12.96
N LEU A 87 6.15 -6.80 -12.44
CA LEU A 87 5.87 -5.39 -12.67
C LEU A 87 7.00 -4.60 -11.99
N GLY A 88 7.63 -3.67 -12.70
CA GLY A 88 8.58 -2.73 -12.12
C GLY A 88 9.91 -3.33 -11.63
N VAL A 89 10.50 -4.30 -12.33
CA VAL A 89 11.94 -4.59 -12.12
C VAL A 89 12.72 -3.42 -12.70
N SER A 90 13.20 -2.50 -11.88
CA SER A 90 13.92 -1.28 -12.30
C SER A 90 13.13 -0.25 -13.13
N GLY A 91 11.89 -0.56 -13.55
CA GLY A 91 10.95 0.37 -14.18
C GLY A 91 9.86 0.90 -13.23
N GLY A 92 8.98 1.74 -13.75
CA GLY A 92 7.88 2.36 -13.02
C GLY A 92 6.50 1.98 -13.56
N LEU A 93 5.51 1.89 -12.68
CA LEU A 93 4.09 1.85 -13.02
C LEU A 93 3.35 2.97 -12.26
N GLU A 94 2.60 3.78 -12.99
CA GLU A 94 1.68 4.77 -12.41
C GLU A 94 0.25 4.45 -12.80
N LEU A 95 -0.65 4.34 -11.82
CA LEU A 95 -2.08 4.22 -12.04
C LEU A 95 -2.76 5.54 -11.68
N HIS A 96 -3.49 6.14 -12.63
CA HIS A 96 -4.23 7.39 -12.46
C HIS A 96 -5.71 7.12 -12.67
N ASN A 97 -6.50 7.10 -11.60
CA ASN A 97 -7.92 6.76 -11.62
C ASN A 97 -8.19 5.49 -12.44
N SER A 98 -7.39 4.45 -12.20
CA SER A 98 -7.36 3.24 -13.02
C SER A 98 -7.35 1.98 -12.18
N THR A 99 -7.93 0.90 -12.68
CA THR A 99 -7.94 -0.41 -12.02
C THR A 99 -7.07 -1.38 -12.80
N LEU A 100 -6.06 -1.96 -12.13
CA LEU A 100 -5.23 -3.02 -12.67
C LEU A 100 -5.42 -4.28 -11.84
N THR A 101 -5.79 -5.38 -12.48
CA THR A 101 -5.81 -6.71 -11.88
C THR A 101 -4.68 -7.55 -12.49
N ALA A 102 -3.66 -7.84 -11.68
CA ALA A 102 -2.45 -8.54 -12.08
C ALA A 102 -2.23 -9.80 -11.22
N TYR A 103 -2.29 -10.96 -11.84
CA TYR A 103 -2.14 -12.25 -11.17
C TYR A 103 -0.67 -12.70 -11.16
N GLY A 104 -0.26 -13.35 -10.08
CA GLY A 104 1.09 -13.87 -9.85
C GLY A 104 1.91 -13.09 -8.81
N LEU A 105 3.23 -13.35 -8.83
CA LEU A 105 4.21 -12.73 -7.94
C LEU A 105 4.77 -11.45 -8.55
N HIS A 106 4.53 -10.32 -7.89
CA HIS A 106 5.09 -9.03 -8.28
C HIS A 106 6.15 -8.57 -7.28
N THR A 107 7.42 -8.75 -7.66
CA THR A 107 8.57 -8.27 -6.88
C THR A 107 9.11 -6.97 -7.45
N PHE A 108 9.08 -5.89 -6.66
CA PHE A 108 9.72 -4.62 -7.04
C PHE A 108 11.15 -4.61 -6.57
N ASN A 109 12.06 -4.69 -7.54
CA ASN A 109 13.49 -4.71 -7.31
C ASN A 109 14.12 -3.46 -7.94
N GLY A 110 14.10 -2.36 -7.20
CA GLY A 110 14.59 -1.04 -7.64
C GLY A 110 13.68 -0.25 -8.59
N GLY A 111 12.47 -0.74 -8.86
CA GLY A 111 11.44 0.03 -9.58
C GLY A 111 10.45 0.73 -8.65
N SER A 112 9.46 1.38 -9.24
CA SER A 112 8.41 2.10 -8.49
C SER A 112 7.01 1.71 -8.94
N ILE A 113 6.09 1.60 -8.00
CA ILE A 113 4.66 1.65 -8.29
C ILE A 113 4.06 2.84 -7.55
N THR A 114 3.23 3.61 -8.24
CA THR A 114 2.48 4.72 -7.65
C THR A 114 1.03 4.66 -8.08
N LEU A 115 0.13 4.55 -7.11
CA LEU A 115 -1.30 4.62 -7.33
C LEU A 115 -1.76 6.02 -6.90
N TYR A 116 -2.37 6.75 -7.83
CA TYR A 116 -3.00 8.03 -7.56
C TYR A 116 -4.48 7.85 -7.23
N ALA A 117 -5.16 8.92 -6.81
CA ALA A 117 -6.58 8.89 -6.44
C ALA A 117 -7.47 8.06 -7.36
N GLY A 118 -8.38 7.30 -6.75
CA GLY A 118 -9.33 6.44 -7.45
C GLY A 118 -8.72 5.19 -8.10
N SER A 119 -7.41 4.96 -7.95
CA SER A 119 -6.75 3.79 -8.53
C SER A 119 -6.83 2.57 -7.63
N VAL A 120 -6.95 1.40 -8.24
CA VAL A 120 -7.01 0.11 -7.57
C VAL A 120 -5.98 -0.82 -8.20
N LEU A 121 -5.14 -1.44 -7.37
CA LEU A 121 -4.32 -2.57 -7.77
C LEU A 121 -4.83 -3.83 -7.07
N ASP A 122 -5.37 -4.76 -7.86
CA ASP A 122 -5.69 -6.11 -7.42
C ASP A 122 -4.56 -7.04 -7.85
N THR A 123 -4.05 -7.84 -6.92
CA THR A 123 -2.99 -8.80 -7.20
C THR A 123 -3.04 -10.03 -6.32
N ASP A 124 -2.31 -11.09 -6.68
CA ASP A 124 -2.16 -12.25 -5.80
C ASP A 124 -1.10 -11.97 -4.73
N ILE A 125 0.13 -11.66 -5.18
CA ILE A 125 1.28 -11.48 -4.31
C ILE A 125 2.03 -10.20 -4.68
N LEU A 126 2.21 -9.32 -3.69
CA LEU A 126 3.00 -8.10 -3.80
C LEU A 126 4.21 -8.16 -2.86
N GLN A 127 5.42 -8.04 -3.41
CA GLN A 127 6.66 -7.95 -2.65
C GLN A 127 7.43 -6.67 -2.97
N VAL A 128 7.63 -5.82 -1.96
CA VAL A 128 8.46 -4.62 -2.05
C VAL A 128 9.86 -4.98 -1.51
N SER A 129 10.83 -5.19 -2.42
CA SER A 129 12.09 -5.90 -2.11
C SER A 129 13.37 -5.19 -2.58
N GLU A 130 14.50 -5.76 -2.14
CA GLU A 130 15.70 -5.03 -1.69
C GLU A 130 16.67 -4.57 -2.76
N TYR A 131 17.02 -5.34 -3.80
CA TYR A 131 18.12 -4.95 -4.68
C TYR A 131 17.77 -3.75 -5.59
N GLY A 132 17.90 -2.54 -5.03
CA GLY A 132 17.70 -1.25 -5.68
C GLY A 132 16.72 -0.30 -4.97
N GLY A 133 16.15 -0.64 -3.81
CA GLY A 133 15.27 0.27 -3.06
C GLY A 133 13.89 0.47 -3.70
N GLY A 134 13.20 -0.63 -4.02
CA GLY A 134 11.86 -0.56 -4.62
C GLY A 134 10.88 0.29 -3.79
N THR A 135 10.07 1.11 -4.47
CA THR A 135 9.12 2.01 -3.82
C THR A 135 7.68 1.66 -4.23
N PHE A 136 6.81 1.41 -3.25
CA PHE A 136 5.37 1.28 -3.45
C PHE A 136 4.68 2.50 -2.82
N SER A 137 3.91 3.24 -3.61
CA SER A 137 3.23 4.45 -3.15
C SER A 137 1.72 4.36 -3.38
N LEU A 138 0.94 4.47 -2.30
CA LEU A 138 -0.50 4.67 -2.33
C LEU A 138 -0.78 6.13 -2.03
N LEU A 139 -1.29 6.85 -3.02
CA LEU A 139 -1.62 8.26 -2.89
C LEU A 139 -3.13 8.46 -2.86
N GLU A 140 -3.57 9.38 -2.00
CA GLU A 140 -4.97 9.79 -1.86
C GLU A 140 -5.92 8.60 -1.60
N SER A 141 -6.99 8.48 -2.38
CA SER A 141 -8.02 7.43 -2.25
C SER A 141 -7.70 6.14 -3.01
N SER A 142 -6.42 5.82 -3.22
CA SER A 142 -6.02 4.58 -3.87
C SER A 142 -5.98 3.39 -2.91
N THR A 143 -6.14 2.19 -3.46
CA THR A 143 -6.18 0.95 -2.66
C THR A 143 -5.38 -0.17 -3.32
N LEU A 144 -4.76 -0.99 -2.47
CA LEU A 144 -4.14 -2.26 -2.84
C LEU A 144 -4.95 -3.41 -2.25
N HIS A 145 -5.22 -4.41 -3.07
CA HIS A 145 -5.76 -5.69 -2.63
C HIS A 145 -4.85 -6.82 -3.12
N ALA A 146 -4.22 -7.53 -2.18
CA ALA A 146 -3.34 -8.67 -2.44
C ALA A 146 -4.02 -9.96 -1.94
N SER A 147 -4.63 -10.76 -2.81
CA SER A 147 -5.48 -11.88 -2.36
C SER A 147 -4.75 -13.01 -1.64
N ASP A 148 -3.41 -13.06 -1.71
CA ASP A 148 -2.59 -14.03 -1.00
C ASP A 148 -1.59 -13.30 -0.08
N TYR A 149 -0.65 -12.54 -0.63
CA TYR A 149 0.51 -12.15 0.17
C TYR A 149 1.02 -10.73 -0.10
N PHE A 150 1.18 -9.94 0.97
CA PHE A 150 1.89 -8.66 0.95
C PHE A 150 3.18 -8.76 1.78
N GLN A 151 4.31 -8.40 1.18
CA GLN A 151 5.60 -8.39 1.86
C GLN A 151 6.35 -7.08 1.62
N GLN A 152 6.90 -6.52 2.69
CA GLN A 152 7.89 -5.46 2.62
C GLN A 152 9.20 -5.96 3.26
N ASN A 153 10.31 -5.83 2.54
CA ASN A 153 11.64 -6.20 3.02
C ASN A 153 12.42 -4.99 3.55
N GLN A 154 13.64 -5.21 4.04
CA GLN A 154 14.40 -4.25 4.85
C GLN A 154 14.73 -2.95 4.10
N GLU A 155 14.88 -3.01 2.78
CA GLU A 155 15.21 -1.86 1.93
C GLU A 155 14.00 -1.31 1.17
N GLY A 156 12.82 -1.93 1.32
CA GLY A 156 11.59 -1.50 0.68
C GLY A 156 11.04 -0.21 1.29
N ILE A 157 10.57 0.70 0.44
CA ILE A 157 9.89 1.93 0.87
C ILE A 157 8.40 1.82 0.54
N LEU A 158 7.58 1.88 1.58
CA LEU A 158 6.14 2.04 1.47
C LEU A 158 5.80 3.51 1.73
N THR A 159 5.25 4.20 0.74
CA THR A 159 4.78 5.58 0.89
C THR A 159 3.25 5.62 0.88
N LEU A 160 2.65 6.24 1.89
CA LEU A 160 1.21 6.43 1.98
C LEU A 160 0.91 7.93 2.05
N ASP A 161 0.09 8.44 1.13
CA ASP A 161 -0.52 9.76 1.27
C ASP A 161 -1.95 9.61 1.77
N LEU A 162 -2.17 10.04 3.01
CA LEU A 162 -3.46 9.94 3.67
C LEU A 162 -4.36 11.16 3.36
N THR A 163 -3.94 12.02 2.43
CA THR A 163 -4.73 13.17 1.98
C THR A 163 -6.04 12.69 1.35
N GLY A 164 -7.17 13.09 1.93
CA GLY A 164 -8.49 12.73 1.40
C GLY A 164 -9.02 11.35 1.82
N TRP A 165 -8.35 10.62 2.72
CA TRP A 165 -8.85 9.32 3.20
C TRP A 165 -10.11 9.42 4.09
N ARG A 166 -10.45 10.62 4.59
CA ARG A 166 -11.63 10.81 5.44
C ARG A 166 -12.90 10.25 4.80
N GLY A 167 -13.56 9.37 5.55
CA GLY A 167 -14.84 8.77 5.15
C GLY A 167 -14.72 7.43 4.43
N SER A 168 -13.51 6.94 4.16
CA SER A 168 -13.30 5.55 3.79
C SER A 168 -13.32 4.68 5.04
N THR A 169 -14.14 3.63 5.05
CA THR A 169 -14.09 2.57 6.08
C THR A 169 -13.18 1.42 5.66
N ALA A 170 -12.59 1.49 4.46
CA ALA A 170 -11.76 0.43 3.91
C ALA A 170 -10.28 0.65 4.24
N ALA A 171 -9.57 -0.44 4.55
CA ALA A 171 -8.12 -0.43 4.67
C ALA A 171 -7.47 0.01 3.35
N LEU A 172 -6.31 0.67 3.43
CA LEU A 172 -5.56 1.06 2.23
C LEU A 172 -4.94 -0.15 1.54
N ILE A 173 -4.53 -1.14 2.34
CA ILE A 173 -3.97 -2.40 1.91
C ILE A 173 -4.77 -3.52 2.56
N THR A 174 -5.30 -4.43 1.76
CA THR A 174 -5.89 -5.68 2.24
C THR A 174 -5.09 -6.84 1.68
N ALA A 175 -4.68 -7.77 2.54
CA ALA A 175 -3.96 -8.98 2.13
C ALA A 175 -4.40 -10.23 2.90
N ASP A 176 -4.29 -11.45 2.35
CA ASP A 176 -4.52 -12.64 3.19
C ASP A 176 -3.41 -12.82 4.23
N SER A 177 -2.16 -12.64 3.83
CA SER A 177 -0.99 -12.71 4.71
C SER A 177 -0.07 -11.51 4.51
N THR A 178 0.41 -10.95 5.62
CA THR A 178 1.37 -9.83 5.64
C THR A 178 2.67 -10.24 6.31
N LEU A 179 3.80 -9.91 5.69
CA LEU A 179 5.14 -9.98 6.30
C LEU A 179 5.85 -8.63 6.18
N LEU A 180 6.16 -8.02 7.31
CA LEU A 180 6.95 -6.80 7.38
C LEU A 180 8.36 -7.08 7.89
N ASN A 181 9.29 -7.41 7.00
CA ASN A 181 10.67 -7.68 7.35
C ASN A 181 11.53 -6.39 7.32
N GLY A 182 11.06 -5.31 7.95
CA GLY A 182 11.75 -4.03 8.03
C GLY A 182 11.28 -2.97 7.03
N GLY A 183 12.20 -2.15 6.53
CA GLY A 183 11.90 -1.10 5.54
C GLY A 183 11.55 0.25 6.15
N THR A 184 11.19 1.16 5.26
CA THR A 184 10.68 2.50 5.62
C THR A 184 9.19 2.56 5.34
N LEU A 185 8.41 2.97 6.34
CA LEU A 185 7.08 3.54 6.13
C LEU A 185 7.21 5.06 6.04
N ASN A 186 6.72 5.65 4.96
CA ASN A 186 6.73 7.07 4.71
C ASN A 186 5.29 7.60 4.59
N LEU A 187 4.82 8.32 5.59
CA LEU A 187 3.51 8.97 5.58
C LEU A 187 3.70 10.41 5.06
N LEU A 188 3.11 10.75 3.91
CA LEU A 188 3.32 12.07 3.31
C LEU A 188 2.64 13.19 4.10
N SER A 189 1.44 12.94 4.60
CA SER A 189 0.68 13.89 5.41
C SER A 189 -0.19 13.18 6.44
N LEU A 190 -0.29 13.79 7.64
CA LEU A 190 -1.25 13.42 8.69
C LEU A 190 -2.25 14.55 8.96
N GLU A 191 -2.20 15.65 8.20
CA GLU A 191 -2.93 16.90 8.49
C GLU A 191 -4.45 16.73 8.52
N ASN A 192 -4.95 15.65 7.92
CA ASN A 192 -6.37 15.35 7.87
C ASN A 192 -6.85 14.44 9.01
N LEU A 193 -6.00 13.87 9.86
CA LEU A 193 -6.46 13.04 10.98
C LEU A 193 -6.97 13.91 12.14
N GLN A 194 -8.18 13.63 12.64
CA GLN A 194 -8.77 14.24 13.83
C GLN A 194 -8.56 13.39 15.08
N GLN A 195 -8.84 14.00 16.23
CA GLN A 195 -8.92 13.26 17.48
C GLN A 195 -9.88 12.07 17.32
N ASP A 196 -9.44 10.90 17.78
CA ASP A 196 -10.18 9.64 17.75
C ASP A 196 -10.40 9.05 16.33
N ASP A 197 -9.80 9.64 15.29
CA ASP A 197 -9.71 8.98 14.00
C ASP A 197 -8.83 7.73 14.13
N ARG A 198 -9.38 6.58 13.71
CA ARG A 198 -8.66 5.32 13.58
C ARG A 198 -8.62 4.94 12.11
N LEU A 199 -7.41 4.84 11.59
CA LEU A 199 -7.14 4.45 10.21
C LEU A 199 -6.49 3.07 10.20
N VAL A 200 -7.07 2.12 9.47
CA VAL A 200 -6.44 0.82 9.19
C VAL A 200 -5.56 0.98 7.96
N LEU A 201 -4.25 0.88 8.14
CA LEU A 201 -3.28 0.97 7.06
C LEU A 201 -3.20 -0.34 6.29
N ILE A 202 -3.16 -1.45 7.03
CA ILE A 202 -3.05 -2.82 6.51
C ILE A 202 -4.02 -3.69 7.29
N ASP A 203 -4.88 -4.41 6.57
CA ASP A 203 -5.79 -5.44 7.06
C ASP A 203 -5.32 -6.79 6.52
N SER A 204 -5.11 -7.77 7.41
CA SER A 204 -4.67 -9.10 7.01
C SER A 204 -5.29 -10.24 7.80
N ASN A 205 -5.34 -11.45 7.23
CA ASN A 205 -5.77 -12.64 7.98
C ASN A 205 -4.63 -13.25 8.81
N THR A 206 -3.39 -13.09 8.35
CA THR A 206 -2.18 -13.56 9.03
C THR A 206 -1.13 -12.47 9.05
N PHE A 207 -0.64 -12.11 10.24
CA PHE A 207 0.45 -11.14 10.39
C PHE A 207 1.71 -11.82 10.94
N ASN A 208 2.78 -11.86 10.15
CA ASN A 208 4.07 -12.41 10.57
C ASN A 208 4.98 -11.34 11.17
N VAL A 209 5.56 -11.66 12.33
CA VAL A 209 6.42 -10.83 13.19
C VAL A 209 7.43 -9.99 12.41
N GLY A 210 7.15 -8.68 12.37
CA GLY A 210 8.12 -7.67 12.05
C GLY A 210 7.51 -6.27 12.01
N HIS A 211 8.37 -5.27 12.14
CA HIS A 211 8.00 -3.87 12.26
C HIS A 211 8.80 -3.05 11.26
N TRP A 212 8.27 -1.90 10.84
CA TRP A 212 9.07 -0.96 10.07
C TRP A 212 10.29 -0.51 10.89
N GLN A 213 11.46 -0.46 10.24
CA GLN A 213 12.69 -0.01 10.89
C GLN A 213 12.73 1.52 10.98
N THR A 214 12.10 2.19 10.02
CA THR A 214 12.07 3.64 9.94
C THR A 214 10.65 4.11 9.65
N LEU A 215 10.14 5.02 10.49
CA LEU A 215 8.93 5.79 10.20
C LEU A 215 9.34 7.20 9.79
N LYS A 216 8.86 7.65 8.62
CA LYS A 216 8.95 9.04 8.19
C LYS A 216 7.56 9.64 8.08
N VAL A 217 7.42 10.89 8.51
CA VAL A 217 6.18 11.67 8.38
C VAL A 217 6.55 13.04 7.81
N GLY A 218 5.92 13.44 6.70
CA GLY A 218 6.27 14.68 6.00
C GLY A 218 7.74 14.73 5.56
N GLY A 219 8.33 13.57 5.27
CA GLY A 219 9.75 13.43 4.94
C GLY A 219 10.71 13.46 6.14
N VAL A 220 10.22 13.61 7.37
CA VAL A 220 11.04 13.65 8.60
C VAL A 220 10.96 12.33 9.34
N GLU A 221 12.11 11.75 9.68
CA GLU A 221 12.18 10.53 10.50
C GLU A 221 11.67 10.78 11.92
N GLN A 222 10.81 9.87 12.40
CA GLN A 222 10.17 9.96 13.70
C GLN A 222 10.84 9.05 14.72
N THR A 223 10.99 9.55 15.94
CA THR A 223 11.40 8.71 17.07
C THR A 223 10.17 8.02 17.64
N LEU A 224 10.14 6.69 17.54
CA LEU A 224 9.08 5.86 18.10
C LEU A 224 9.37 5.55 19.57
N SER A 225 8.40 5.81 20.44
CA SER A 225 8.44 5.38 21.85
C SER A 225 7.45 4.24 22.05
N GLU A 226 7.94 3.06 22.38
CA GLU A 226 7.09 1.91 22.72
C GLU A 226 6.33 2.21 24.03
N ILE A 227 5.00 2.06 24.02
CA ILE A 227 4.13 2.32 25.17
C ILE A 227 3.43 1.05 25.67
N ALA A 228 3.28 0.06 24.82
CA ALA A 228 2.86 -1.30 25.13
C ALA A 228 3.42 -2.24 24.05
N ASP A 229 3.38 -3.55 24.30
CA ASP A 229 3.78 -4.55 23.31
C ASP A 229 2.95 -4.36 22.02
N GLY A 230 3.63 -4.18 20.88
CA GLY A 230 2.97 -3.90 19.61
C GLY A 230 2.42 -2.48 19.44
N MET A 231 2.67 -1.54 20.37
CA MET A 231 2.13 -0.18 20.31
C MET A 231 3.21 0.89 20.52
N TRP A 232 3.33 1.78 19.53
CA TRP A 232 4.30 2.87 19.52
C TRP A 232 3.62 4.21 19.46
N ARG A 233 4.27 5.21 20.06
CA ARG A 233 3.80 6.59 20.08
C ARG A 233 4.87 7.53 19.53
N PHE A 234 4.42 8.54 18.78
CA PHE A 234 5.28 9.60 18.27
C PHE A 234 4.54 10.95 18.25
N ALA A 235 5.30 12.04 18.22
CA ALA A 235 4.76 13.40 18.15
C ALA A 235 5.12 14.02 16.79
N TYR A 236 4.13 14.59 16.11
CA TYR A 236 4.32 15.25 14.82
C TYR A 236 3.40 16.47 14.73
N ASP A 237 3.93 17.59 14.23
CA ASP A 237 3.21 18.87 14.08
C ASP A 237 2.34 19.30 15.28
N GLY A 238 2.83 19.04 16.50
CA GLY A 238 2.11 19.36 17.74
C GLY A 238 0.98 18.40 18.12
N GLY A 239 0.70 17.38 17.31
CA GLY A 239 -0.16 16.24 17.61
C GLY A 239 0.62 15.06 18.21
N LEU A 240 -0.10 14.13 18.84
CA LEU A 240 0.41 12.85 19.32
C LEU A 240 -0.30 11.74 18.53
N TYR A 241 0.46 10.75 18.09
CA TYR A 241 -0.04 9.66 17.24
C TYR A 241 0.39 8.32 17.82
N GLU A 242 -0.47 7.33 17.65
CA GLU A 242 -0.24 5.96 18.07
C GLU A 242 -0.28 5.04 16.86
N LEU A 243 0.76 4.24 16.71
CA LEU A 243 0.86 3.18 15.72
C LEU A 243 0.72 1.85 16.47
N ASP A 244 -0.38 1.16 16.21
CA ASP A 244 -0.74 -0.11 16.84
C ASP A 244 -0.65 -1.23 15.81
N TYR A 245 0.27 -2.16 16.05
CA TYR A 245 0.41 -3.41 15.32
C TYR A 245 -0.36 -4.47 16.11
N ASN A 246 -1.66 -4.53 15.87
CA ASN A 246 -2.55 -5.38 16.63
C ASN A 246 -2.41 -6.83 16.15
N TYR A 247 -1.51 -7.58 16.78
CA TYR A 247 -1.30 -9.00 16.49
C TYR A 247 -2.55 -9.87 16.70
N GLY A 248 -3.50 -9.46 17.56
CA GLY A 248 -4.76 -10.20 17.77
C GLY A 248 -5.85 -9.88 16.74
N GLY A 249 -5.77 -8.70 16.13
CA GLY A 249 -6.62 -8.24 15.03
C GLY A 249 -6.03 -8.45 13.64
N ASN A 250 -4.74 -8.80 13.55
CA ASN A 250 -3.95 -8.90 12.32
C ASN A 250 -3.93 -7.61 11.47
N ASP A 251 -4.09 -6.47 12.14
CA ASP A 251 -4.17 -5.15 11.53
C ASP A 251 -3.00 -4.27 11.94
N ILE A 252 -2.66 -3.30 11.08
CA ILE A 252 -1.88 -2.13 11.46
C ILE A 252 -2.76 -0.92 11.44
N THR A 253 -2.88 -0.26 12.60
CA THR A 253 -3.73 0.92 12.75
C THR A 253 -2.95 2.13 13.20
N LEU A 254 -3.25 3.27 12.58
CA LEU A 254 -2.77 4.58 12.95
C LEU A 254 -3.92 5.34 13.60
N SER A 255 -3.72 5.78 14.84
CA SER A 255 -4.71 6.54 15.60
C SER A 255 -4.15 7.89 16.00
N ALA A 256 -4.95 8.94 15.80
CA ALA A 256 -4.58 10.29 16.18
C ALA A 256 -5.11 10.60 17.59
N LEU A 257 -4.19 10.70 18.54
CA LEU A 257 -4.46 11.15 19.89
C LEU A 257 -4.11 12.64 19.99
N ILE A 258 -4.99 13.51 19.51
CA ILE A 258 -4.80 14.94 19.70
C ILE A 258 -5.02 15.24 21.19
N VAL A 259 -3.95 15.22 21.98
CA VAL A 259 -3.98 15.79 23.32
C VAL A 259 -4.26 17.27 23.11
N PRO A 260 -5.39 17.80 23.59
CA PRO A 260 -5.63 19.24 23.52
C PRO A 260 -4.41 19.87 24.15
N ARG A 261 -3.65 20.65 23.38
CA ARG A 261 -2.56 21.44 23.91
C ARG A 261 -3.22 22.25 25.00
N SER A 262 -2.99 21.91 26.27
CA SER A 262 -3.38 22.73 27.38
C SER A 262 -2.55 23.99 27.19
N ALA A 263 -3.11 24.95 26.43
CA ALA A 263 -2.54 26.26 26.32
C ALA A 263 -2.24 26.65 27.77
N PRO A 264 -0.99 27.04 28.09
CA PRO A 264 -0.66 27.43 29.45
C PRO A 264 -1.77 28.38 29.87
N SER A 265 -2.57 27.96 30.85
CA SER A 265 -3.81 28.65 31.16
C SER A 265 -3.39 30.06 31.53
N VAL A 266 -3.62 31.01 30.63
CA VAL A 266 -3.42 32.41 30.96
C VAL A 266 -4.34 32.61 32.16
N PRO A 267 -3.81 32.92 33.36
CA PRO A 267 -4.64 33.08 34.53
C PRO A 267 -5.80 34.01 34.17
N GLU A 268 -7.02 33.65 34.54
CA GLU A 268 -8.18 34.46 34.20
C GLU A 268 -7.93 35.91 34.66
N PRO A 269 -8.47 36.94 33.99
CA PRO A 269 -8.35 38.33 34.43
C PRO A 269 -8.71 38.52 35.92
N ALA A 270 -9.61 37.68 36.45
CA ALA A 270 -9.95 37.62 37.87
C ALA A 270 -8.78 37.19 38.78
N THR A 271 -7.92 36.27 38.33
CA THR A 271 -6.71 35.85 39.06
C THR A 271 -5.72 37.01 39.18
N TYR A 272 -5.54 37.78 38.11
CA TYR A 272 -4.70 38.99 38.15
C TYR A 272 -5.30 40.07 39.06
N ALA A 273 -6.61 40.28 39.01
CA ALA A 273 -7.30 41.21 39.89
C ALA A 273 -7.20 40.80 41.38
N ALA A 274 -7.31 39.51 41.68
CA ALA A 274 -7.18 38.98 43.04
C ALA A 274 -5.75 39.16 43.57
N LEU A 275 -4.73 38.88 42.75
CA LEU A 275 -3.33 39.10 43.11
C LEU A 275 -3.02 40.59 43.32
N ALA A 276 -3.53 41.47 42.45
CA ALA A 276 -3.40 42.90 42.63
C ALA A 276 -4.10 43.39 43.91
N GLY A 277 -5.29 42.87 44.20
CA GLY A 277 -6.03 43.17 45.43
C GLY A 277 -5.28 42.72 46.69
N LEU A 278 -4.72 41.51 46.70
CA LEU A 278 -3.88 41.01 47.79
C LEU A 278 -2.61 41.83 47.98
N ALA A 279 -1.95 42.24 46.90
CA ALA A 279 -0.77 43.10 46.95
C ALA A 279 -1.11 44.48 47.55
N MET A 280 -2.24 45.07 47.16
CA MET A 280 -2.71 46.34 47.73
C MET A 280 -3.06 46.21 49.21
N LEU A 281 -3.69 45.11 49.61
CA LEU A 281 -4.04 44.85 51.01
C LEU A 281 -2.78 44.67 51.88
N ALA A 282 -1.82 43.90 51.39
CA ALA A 282 -0.53 43.71 52.05
C ALA A 282 0.22 45.05 52.21
N TRP A 283 0.25 45.87 51.16
CA TRP A 283 0.86 47.20 51.21
C TRP A 283 0.18 48.12 52.23
N ALA A 284 -1.16 48.11 52.29
CA ALA A 284 -1.93 48.88 53.27
C ALA A 284 -1.61 48.46 54.71
N ILE A 285 -1.46 47.16 54.98
CA ILE A 285 -1.09 46.62 56.29
C ILE A 285 0.33 47.08 56.68
N ILE A 286 1.31 46.99 55.77
CA ILE A 286 2.70 47.42 56.01
C ILE A 286 2.76 48.93 56.29
N ARG A 287 1.97 49.73 55.57
CA ARG A 287 1.94 51.18 55.77
C ARG A 287 1.35 51.54 57.14
N ARG A 288 0.31 50.83 57.58
CA ARG A 288 -0.31 51.04 58.90
C ARG A 288 0.63 50.63 60.04
N SER A 289 1.40 49.55 59.90
CA SER A 289 2.32 49.10 60.95
C SER A 289 3.58 49.95 61.09
N ARG A 290 3.93 50.77 60.08
CA ARG A 290 5.06 51.71 60.13
C ARG A 290 4.69 53.13 60.57
N GLY A 291 3.40 53.43 60.69
CA GLY A 291 2.87 54.76 61.02
C GLY A 291 2.28 54.89 62.43
N ALA A 292 2.46 53.87 63.27
CA ALA A 292 2.16 53.85 64.71
C ALA A 292 3.46 53.53 65.46
#